data_AF-A0A8G1RF02-F1
#
_entry.id   AF-A0A8G1RF02-F1
#
_cell.length_a   1.000
_cell.length_b   1.000
_cell.length_c   1.000
_cell.angle_alpha   90.00
_cell.angle_beta   90.00
_cell.angle_gamma   90.00
#
_symmetry.space_group_name_H-M   'P 1'
#
loop_
_entity.id
_entity.type
_entity.pdbx_description
1 polymer ?
#
loop_
_entity_poly.entity_id
_entity_poly.type
_entity_poly.pdbx_seq_one_letter_code
_entity_poly.pdbx_strand_id
1 'polypeptide(L)'
;MVTYLPISSPFIRFAGRYVDEAFGVAAGYNFFIFEAVMVPFEVTACNMIINYWSDVVPVAGIVIIVLALYVLLNLFAVEWYGESEFWLSLSKVLLSVGLIFFTFIVMVGGNPLGDRFGFRYWRNPGAFAEYYKPGDLGRWLGFLACLIQASFTIAGPDYVSMAAGEAVNPRGVLPKAYNGIFLRLTAFFVLGVLCIGILVPYNDPEMAAAFEQDLPGAASSPYVIAMDRLQIPVLPHIVNAMILLASFSAGNSYVYCASRSLYGLALDGKAPRILTKCTKKGIPIYCVLVVLLISLLAFLQVSNGSAVVLNWFVSLMTASQLINFSVITFTYTRFRKALIVQGVARQTLPYRSWGQPYVAYIALVSTFVMTFVGGYTVFLPGNWDVPTFLFSYTMIAVFPIIYVGYKLFCRTKLWKPEEVDIMTGVDDIDEYTKSYVEVPSRNPFSRFGDWLFG
;
A
#
# COMPACT_ATOMS: atom_id res chain seq x y z
N MET A 1 -2.31 -18.95 -8.76
CA MET A 1 -1.50 -19.43 -7.61
C MET A 1 -2.38 -19.50 -6.38
N VAL A 2 -2.84 -18.36 -5.84
CA VAL A 2 -3.64 -18.34 -4.60
C VAL A 2 -4.92 -19.17 -4.68
N THR A 3 -5.69 -19.09 -5.77
CA THR A 3 -6.90 -19.93 -5.95
C THR A 3 -6.58 -21.40 -6.16
N TYR A 4 -5.39 -21.73 -6.64
CA TYR A 4 -4.98 -23.12 -6.85
C TYR A 4 -4.67 -23.79 -5.50
N LEU A 5 -3.91 -23.08 -4.65
CA LEU A 5 -3.53 -23.51 -3.31
C LEU A 5 -3.73 -22.36 -2.30
N PRO A 6 -4.94 -22.14 -1.78
CA PRO A 6 -5.19 -21.11 -0.77
C PRO A 6 -4.52 -21.47 0.56
N ILE A 7 -3.45 -20.75 0.88
CA ILE A 7 -2.68 -20.88 2.12
C ILE A 7 -2.49 -19.49 2.74
N SER A 8 -2.23 -19.43 4.05
CA SER A 8 -1.92 -18.18 4.74
C SER A 8 -0.63 -17.55 4.20
N SER A 9 -0.61 -16.23 4.02
CA SER A 9 0.52 -15.47 3.45
C SER A 9 1.08 -16.07 2.15
N PRO A 10 0.23 -16.23 1.12
CA PRO A 10 0.51 -17.12 0.01
C PRO A 10 1.67 -16.62 -0.87
N PHE A 11 1.82 -15.32 -1.13
CA PHE A 11 2.88 -14.86 -2.03
C PHE A 11 4.30 -15.11 -1.46
N ILE A 12 4.49 -14.95 -0.15
CA ILE A 12 5.77 -15.22 0.54
C ILE A 12 6.06 -16.74 0.51
N ARG A 13 5.05 -17.56 0.83
CA ARG A 13 5.20 -19.02 0.85
C ARG A 13 5.37 -19.61 -0.54
N PHE A 14 4.69 -19.07 -1.55
CA PHE A 14 4.85 -19.47 -2.95
C PHE A 14 6.23 -19.08 -3.50
N ALA A 15 6.79 -17.94 -3.10
CA ALA A 15 8.16 -17.60 -3.46
C ALA A 15 9.15 -18.66 -2.94
N GLY A 16 8.96 -19.13 -1.71
CA GLY A 16 9.72 -20.26 -1.15
C GLY A 16 9.50 -21.59 -1.87
N ARG A 17 8.23 -21.93 -2.11
CA ARG A 17 7.80 -23.23 -2.65
C ARG A 17 8.07 -23.40 -4.15
N TYR A 18 7.92 -22.35 -4.95
CA TYR A 18 8.03 -22.42 -6.41
C TYR A 18 9.35 -21.89 -6.98
N VAL A 19 10.15 -21.16 -6.19
CA VAL A 19 11.41 -20.56 -6.66
C VAL A 19 12.61 -21.08 -5.86
N ASP A 20 12.73 -20.66 -4.61
CA ASP A 20 13.84 -21.00 -3.72
C ASP A 20 13.45 -20.56 -2.31
N GLU A 21 13.79 -21.34 -1.29
CA GLU A 21 13.53 -20.97 0.10
C GLU A 21 14.17 -19.61 0.46
N ALA A 22 15.40 -19.35 0.00
CA ALA A 22 16.07 -18.05 0.18
C ALA A 22 15.29 -16.89 -0.43
N PHE A 23 14.63 -17.13 -1.57
CA PHE A 23 13.81 -16.12 -2.24
C PHE A 23 12.53 -15.82 -1.45
N GLY A 24 11.92 -16.85 -0.86
CA GLY A 24 10.81 -16.68 0.09
C GLY A 24 11.20 -15.91 1.35
N VAL A 25 12.40 -16.14 1.89
CA VAL A 25 12.92 -15.37 3.04
C VAL A 25 13.10 -13.90 2.67
N ALA A 26 13.78 -13.61 1.55
CA ALA A 26 14.00 -12.24 1.09
C ALA A 26 12.67 -11.50 0.82
N ALA A 27 11.71 -12.16 0.17
CA ALA A 27 10.37 -11.63 -0.04
C ALA A 27 9.64 -11.33 1.27
N GLY A 28 9.76 -12.23 2.26
CA GLY A 28 9.14 -12.06 3.56
C GLY A 28 9.70 -10.87 4.35
N TYR A 29 11.02 -10.73 4.41
CA TYR A 29 11.64 -9.57 5.08
C TYR A 29 11.37 -8.26 4.32
N ASN A 30 11.36 -8.27 2.99
CA ASN A 30 11.01 -7.10 2.19
C ASN A 30 9.58 -6.62 2.48
N PHE A 31 8.63 -7.56 2.55
CA PHE A 31 7.24 -7.27 2.89
C PHE A 31 7.10 -6.78 4.34
N PHE A 32 7.79 -7.40 5.30
CA PHE A 32 7.81 -6.91 6.69
C PHE A 32 8.34 -5.47 6.79
N ILE A 33 9.45 -5.15 6.12
CA ILE A 33 10.03 -3.80 6.14
C ILE A 33 9.06 -2.80 5.50
N PHE A 34 8.40 -3.18 4.41
CA PHE A 34 7.37 -2.36 3.77
C PHE A 34 6.25 -2.00 4.75
N GLU A 35 5.65 -2.98 5.42
CA GLU A 35 4.58 -2.75 6.39
C GLU A 35 5.09 -1.95 7.60
N ALA A 36 6.29 -2.24 8.09
CA ALA A 36 6.86 -1.57 9.24
C ALA A 36 7.17 -0.08 8.98
N VAL A 37 7.57 0.28 7.75
CA VAL A 37 7.83 1.68 7.35
C VAL A 37 6.54 2.45 7.05
N MET A 38 5.44 1.78 6.72
CA MET A 38 4.12 2.44 6.62
C MET A 38 3.66 3.04 7.95
N VAL A 39 4.07 2.47 9.09
CA VAL A 39 3.70 3.02 10.40
C VAL A 39 4.27 4.42 10.62
N PRO A 40 5.59 4.67 10.57
CA PRO A 40 6.13 6.02 10.72
C PRO A 40 5.69 6.98 9.60
N PHE A 41 5.38 6.49 8.40
CA PHE A 41 4.74 7.28 7.35
C PHE A 41 3.40 7.85 7.81
N GLU A 42 2.49 7.00 8.31
CA GLU A 42 1.17 7.45 8.78
C GLU A 42 1.27 8.37 10.01
N VAL A 43 2.23 8.13 10.90
CA VAL A 43 2.49 9.04 12.04
C VAL A 43 2.92 10.43 11.55
N THR A 44 3.77 10.48 10.52
CA THR A 44 4.21 11.74 9.91
C THR A 44 3.06 12.45 9.20
N ALA A 45 2.19 11.69 8.52
CA ALA A 45 0.98 12.23 7.90
C ALA A 45 0.00 12.79 8.94
N CYS A 46 -0.20 12.10 10.07
CA CYS A 46 -1.04 12.59 11.17
C CYS A 46 -0.52 13.93 11.71
N ASN A 47 0.80 14.08 11.88
CA ASN A 47 1.40 15.34 12.30
C ASN A 47 1.11 16.48 11.31
N MET A 48 1.34 16.24 10.01
CA MET A 48 1.07 17.20 8.95
C MET A 48 -0.40 17.66 8.94
N ILE A 49 -1.35 16.74 9.17
CA ILE A 49 -2.77 17.09 9.23
C ILE A 49 -3.13 17.85 10.52
N ILE A 50 -2.56 17.48 11.68
CA ILE A 50 -2.83 18.16 12.95
C ILE A 50 -2.33 19.61 12.94
N ASN A 51 -1.19 19.88 12.29
CA ASN A 51 -0.64 21.22 12.10
C ASN A 51 -1.59 22.18 11.35
N TYR A 52 -2.63 21.66 10.67
CA TYR A 52 -3.68 22.50 10.10
C TYR A 52 -4.46 23.27 11.17
N TRP A 53 -4.76 22.66 12.32
CA TRP A 53 -5.54 23.32 13.38
C TRP A 53 -4.67 24.03 14.42
N SER A 54 -3.51 23.47 14.76
CA SER A 54 -2.64 24.04 15.79
C SER A 54 -1.21 23.52 15.68
N ASP A 55 -0.26 24.42 15.90
CA ASP A 55 1.17 24.21 16.01
C ASP A 55 1.68 24.27 17.48
N VAL A 56 0.75 24.37 18.44
CA VAL A 56 1.08 24.53 19.87
C VAL A 56 1.77 23.29 20.43
N VAL A 57 1.43 22.11 19.92
CA VAL A 57 2.06 20.85 20.34
C VAL A 57 3.30 20.62 19.47
N PRO A 58 4.50 20.52 20.05
CA PRO A 58 5.70 20.22 19.29
C PRO A 58 5.54 18.89 18.54
N VAL A 59 6.15 18.80 17.37
CA VAL A 59 6.10 17.61 16.50
C VAL A 59 6.47 16.33 17.26
N ALA A 60 7.49 16.38 18.11
CA ALA A 60 7.88 15.27 18.98
C ALA A 60 6.74 14.80 19.92
N GLY A 61 5.95 15.74 20.44
CA GLY A 61 4.79 15.46 21.28
C GLY A 61 3.69 14.72 20.51
N ILE A 62 3.38 15.15 19.29
CA ILE A 62 2.39 14.50 18.43
C ILE A 62 2.83 13.05 18.11
N VAL A 63 4.10 12.85 17.73
CA VAL A 63 4.65 11.51 17.48
C VAL A 63 4.49 10.59 18.69
N ILE A 64 4.85 11.06 19.90
CA ILE A 64 4.71 10.28 21.14
C ILE A 64 3.25 9.92 21.41
N ILE A 65 2.33 10.88 21.26
CA ILE A 65 0.89 10.67 21.49
C ILE A 65 0.35 9.60 20.54
N VAL A 66 0.63 9.71 19.23
CA VAL A 66 0.13 8.74 18.23
C VAL A 66 0.71 7.35 18.49
N LEU A 67 2.01 7.23 18.77
CA LEU A 67 2.63 5.94 19.09
C LEU A 67 2.08 5.33 20.38
N ALA A 68 1.85 6.13 21.41
CA ALA A 68 1.24 5.67 22.66
C ALA A 68 -0.19 5.14 22.43
N LEU A 69 -0.96 5.80 21.56
CA LEU A 69 -2.28 5.32 21.17
C LEU A 69 -2.21 4.00 20.39
N TYR A 70 -1.27 3.85 19.45
CA TYR A 70 -1.06 2.57 18.76
C TYR A 70 -0.70 1.43 19.72
N VAL A 71 0.15 1.69 20.71
CA VAL A 71 0.47 0.73 21.78
C VAL A 71 -0.81 0.33 22.52
N LEU A 72 -1.61 1.30 22.94
CA LEU A 72 -2.82 1.06 23.71
C LEU A 72 -3.82 0.22 22.90
N LEU A 73 -4.06 0.57 21.64
CA LEU A 73 -5.00 -0.13 20.77
C LEU A 73 -4.53 -1.56 20.45
N ASN A 74 -3.25 -1.73 20.11
CA ASN A 74 -2.70 -3.05 19.75
C ASN A 74 -2.49 -3.99 20.95
N LEU A 75 -2.39 -3.48 22.18
CA LEU A 75 -2.25 -4.32 23.37
C LEU A 75 -3.57 -4.62 24.08
N PHE A 76 -4.50 -3.66 24.12
CA PHE A 76 -5.72 -3.76 24.93
C PHE A 76 -7.01 -3.92 24.13
N ALA A 77 -7.07 -3.42 22.89
CA ALA A 77 -8.32 -3.32 22.11
C ALA A 77 -8.41 -4.29 20.91
N VAL A 78 -7.53 -5.30 20.83
CA VAL A 78 -7.46 -6.24 19.69
C VAL A 78 -8.78 -6.97 19.41
N GLU A 79 -9.57 -7.24 20.45
CA GLU A 79 -10.86 -7.94 20.32
C GLU A 79 -11.92 -7.10 19.57
N TRP A 80 -11.85 -5.77 19.67
CA TRP A 80 -12.78 -4.82 19.03
C TRP A 80 -12.26 -4.26 17.71
N TYR A 81 -11.01 -4.58 17.36
CA TYR A 81 -10.32 -4.04 16.20
C TYR A 81 -11.04 -4.40 14.90
N GLY A 82 -11.51 -5.64 14.75
CA GLY A 82 -12.20 -6.10 13.54
C GLY A 82 -13.49 -5.33 13.22
N GLU A 83 -14.34 -5.11 14.22
CA GLU A 83 -15.57 -4.32 14.04
C GLU A 83 -15.28 -2.84 13.83
N SER A 84 -14.34 -2.28 14.59
CA SER A 84 -13.97 -0.86 14.48
C SER A 84 -13.40 -0.55 13.10
N GLU A 85 -12.54 -1.42 12.58
CA GLU A 85 -11.91 -1.24 11.27
C GLU A 85 -12.93 -1.35 10.13
N PHE A 86 -14.00 -2.15 10.28
CA PHE A 86 -15.10 -2.17 9.31
C PHE A 86 -15.79 -0.80 9.20
N TRP A 87 -16.13 -0.19 10.33
CA TRP A 87 -16.76 1.14 10.36
C TRP A 87 -15.81 2.24 9.87
N LEU A 88 -14.52 2.17 10.23
CA LEU A 88 -13.49 3.10 9.76
C LEU A 88 -13.17 2.93 8.27
N SER A 89 -13.30 1.73 7.72
CA SER A 89 -13.19 1.49 6.29
C SER A 89 -14.39 2.07 5.53
N LEU A 90 -15.60 1.94 6.09
CA LEU A 90 -16.81 2.52 5.50
C LEU A 90 -16.74 4.06 5.44
N SER A 91 -16.21 4.70 6.49
CA SER A 91 -16.04 6.17 6.50
C SER A 91 -15.08 6.67 5.43
N LYS A 92 -14.00 5.91 5.12
CA LYS A 92 -13.06 6.22 4.02
C LYS A 92 -13.77 6.23 2.67
N VAL A 93 -14.62 5.23 2.40
CA VAL A 93 -15.40 5.15 1.16
C VAL A 93 -16.39 6.31 1.07
N LEU A 94 -17.10 6.63 2.15
CA LEU A 94 -18.03 7.77 2.21
C LEU A 94 -17.32 9.10 1.97
N LEU A 95 -16.13 9.30 2.54
CA LEU A 95 -15.29 10.47 2.29
C LEU A 95 -14.93 10.57 0.80
N SER A 96 -14.43 9.50 0.17
CA SER A 96 -14.07 9.51 -1.25
C SER A 96 -15.26 9.86 -2.15
N VAL A 97 -16.43 9.24 -1.90
CA VAL A 97 -17.66 9.54 -2.63
C VAL A 97 -18.10 10.99 -2.40
N GLY A 98 -18.05 11.47 -1.17
CA GLY A 98 -18.38 12.85 -0.80
C GLY A 98 -17.50 13.88 -1.51
N LEU A 99 -16.19 13.64 -1.61
CA LEU A 99 -15.25 14.52 -2.31
C LEU A 99 -15.50 14.57 -3.83
N ILE A 100 -15.92 13.46 -4.43
CA ILE A 100 -16.31 13.43 -5.86
C ILE A 100 -17.55 14.28 -6.08
N PHE A 101 -18.60 14.11 -5.27
CA PHE A 101 -19.81 14.92 -5.36
C PHE A 101 -19.53 16.40 -5.09
N PHE A 102 -18.73 16.69 -4.07
CA PHE A 102 -18.28 18.05 -3.77
C PHE A 102 -17.67 18.69 -5.02
N THR A 103 -16.71 18.02 -5.65
CA THR A 103 -16.03 18.54 -6.84
C THR A 103 -17.01 18.85 -7.97
N PHE A 104 -17.94 17.93 -8.24
CA PHE A 104 -18.97 18.15 -9.27
C PHE A 104 -19.84 19.37 -8.97
N ILE A 105 -20.31 19.53 -7.72
CA ILE A 105 -21.17 20.64 -7.31
C ILE A 105 -20.43 21.98 -7.43
N VAL A 106 -19.21 22.08 -6.93
CA VAL A 106 -18.47 23.34 -6.98
C VAL A 106 -18.03 23.69 -8.40
N MET A 107 -17.74 22.69 -9.23
CA MET A 107 -17.35 22.87 -10.64
C MET A 107 -18.47 23.53 -11.47
N VAL A 108 -19.73 23.20 -11.20
CA VAL A 108 -20.90 23.77 -11.91
C VAL A 108 -21.40 25.09 -11.31
N GLY A 109 -20.69 25.65 -10.32
CA GLY A 109 -21.01 26.93 -9.70
C GLY A 109 -21.84 26.83 -8.41
N GLY A 110 -21.97 25.64 -7.83
CA GLY A 110 -22.57 25.43 -6.51
C GLY A 110 -21.63 25.82 -5.34
N ASN A 111 -20.84 26.88 -5.52
CA ASN A 111 -19.92 27.41 -4.52
C ASN A 111 -20.34 28.83 -4.09
N PRO A 112 -19.93 29.31 -2.89
CA PRO A 112 -20.28 30.63 -2.39
C PRO A 112 -19.91 31.80 -3.33
N LEU A 113 -18.89 31.62 -4.16
CA LEU A 113 -18.42 32.61 -5.13
C LEU A 113 -19.23 32.61 -6.45
N GLY A 114 -20.10 31.62 -6.66
CA GLY A 114 -20.87 31.43 -7.89
C GLY A 114 -20.02 31.14 -9.13
N ASP A 115 -18.71 30.87 -8.98
CA ASP A 115 -17.81 30.70 -10.12
C ASP A 115 -17.95 29.32 -10.76
N ARG A 116 -18.11 29.30 -12.09
CA ARG A 116 -18.17 28.08 -12.90
C ARG A 116 -16.82 27.86 -13.55
N PHE A 117 -15.89 27.25 -12.82
CA PHE A 117 -14.55 27.03 -13.34
C PHE A 117 -14.45 25.81 -14.26
N GLY A 118 -15.31 24.79 -14.15
CA GLY A 118 -15.26 23.65 -15.08
C GLY A 118 -13.85 23.04 -15.17
N PHE A 119 -13.35 22.82 -16.38
CA PHE A 119 -11.98 22.35 -16.65
C PHE A 119 -10.96 23.49 -16.85
N ARG A 120 -11.11 24.63 -16.16
CA ARG A 120 -10.26 25.82 -16.35
C ARG A 120 -8.77 25.49 -16.20
N TYR A 121 -8.39 24.79 -15.13
CA TYR A 121 -6.98 24.49 -14.84
C TYR A 121 -6.33 23.46 -15.78
N TRP A 122 -7.15 22.57 -16.37
CA TRP A 122 -6.70 21.65 -17.43
C TRP A 122 -6.34 22.36 -18.73
N ARG A 123 -6.87 23.58 -18.95
CA ARG A 123 -6.54 24.41 -20.11
C ARG A 123 -5.41 25.39 -19.79
N ASN A 124 -5.50 26.08 -18.66
CA ASN A 124 -4.51 27.06 -18.20
C ASN A 124 -4.28 26.87 -16.69
N PRO A 125 -3.09 26.44 -16.22
CA PRO A 125 -1.80 26.34 -16.92
C PRO A 125 -1.62 25.10 -17.83
N GLY A 126 -2.55 24.15 -17.82
CA GLY A 126 -2.47 22.92 -18.62
C GLY A 126 -2.27 21.66 -17.79
N ALA A 127 -2.45 20.49 -18.40
CA ALA A 127 -2.40 19.20 -17.71
C ALA A 127 -0.97 18.63 -17.51
N PHE A 128 0.01 19.07 -18.30
CA PHE A 128 1.39 18.59 -18.24
C PHE A 128 2.32 19.72 -17.81
N ALA A 129 2.97 19.52 -16.66
CA ALA A 129 3.98 20.44 -16.13
C ALA A 129 5.38 20.06 -16.61
N GLU A 130 6.23 21.05 -16.85
CA GLU A 130 7.66 20.85 -17.11
C GLU A 130 8.38 20.59 -15.80
N TYR A 131 9.18 19.52 -15.74
CA TYR A 131 9.92 19.12 -14.53
C TYR A 131 11.42 18.99 -14.83
N TYR A 132 12.25 19.66 -14.02
CA TYR A 132 13.72 19.79 -14.10
C TYR A 132 14.32 20.44 -15.36
N LYS A 133 13.67 20.34 -16.52
CA LYS A 133 14.12 20.91 -17.78
C LYS A 133 12.94 21.53 -18.53
N PRO A 134 13.17 22.57 -19.35
CA PRO A 134 12.12 23.11 -20.19
C PRO A 134 11.81 22.20 -21.40
N GLY A 135 10.60 22.33 -21.95
CA GLY A 135 10.16 21.66 -23.17
C GLY A 135 9.67 20.21 -22.98
N ASP A 136 9.58 19.46 -24.08
CA ASP A 136 8.94 18.14 -24.10
C ASP A 136 9.63 17.10 -23.21
N LEU A 137 10.95 17.17 -23.10
CA LEU A 137 11.71 16.32 -22.18
C LEU A 137 11.36 16.63 -20.72
N GLY A 138 11.15 17.90 -20.38
CA GLY A 138 10.64 18.32 -19.07
C GLY A 138 9.28 17.75 -18.73
N ARG A 139 8.35 17.77 -19.70
CA ARG A 139 7.01 17.20 -19.55
C ARG A 139 7.05 15.68 -19.38
N TRP A 140 7.94 15.01 -20.11
CA TRP A 140 8.16 13.57 -19.94
C TRP A 140 8.74 13.23 -18.55
N LEU A 141 9.68 14.02 -18.05
CA LEU A 141 10.21 13.86 -16.69
C LEU A 141 9.13 14.10 -15.63
N GLY A 142 8.23 15.07 -15.85
CA GLY A 142 7.07 15.29 -14.97
C GLY A 142 6.13 14.09 -14.97
N PHE A 143 5.82 13.56 -16.15
CA PHE A 143 5.04 12.32 -16.27
C PHE A 143 5.71 11.14 -15.56
N LEU A 144 7.04 10.97 -15.72
CA LEU A 144 7.78 9.90 -15.06
C LEU A 144 7.74 10.03 -13.53
N ALA A 145 7.90 11.24 -13.00
CA ALA A 145 7.77 11.51 -11.56
C ALA A 145 6.36 11.14 -11.05
N CYS A 146 5.31 11.54 -11.77
CA CYS A 146 3.93 11.15 -11.45
C CYS A 146 3.72 9.64 -11.52
N LEU A 147 4.35 8.94 -12.49
CA LEU A 147 4.25 7.49 -12.63
C LEU A 147 4.92 6.75 -11.46
N ILE A 148 6.06 7.23 -10.99
CA ILE A 148 6.72 6.70 -9.79
C ILE A 148 5.82 6.89 -8.56
N GLN A 149 5.29 8.09 -8.37
CA GLN A 149 4.38 8.39 -7.25
C GLN A 149 3.08 7.56 -7.32
N ALA A 150 2.53 7.33 -8.52
CA ALA A 150 1.36 6.48 -8.72
C ALA A 150 1.65 5.00 -8.44
N SER A 151 2.91 4.56 -8.58
CA SER A 151 3.29 3.17 -8.29
C SER A 151 3.21 2.87 -6.79
N PHE A 152 3.43 3.87 -5.94
CA PHE A 152 3.23 3.78 -4.49
C PHE A 152 1.76 3.58 -4.11
N THR A 153 0.85 4.33 -4.75
CA THR A 153 -0.57 4.36 -4.35
C THR A 153 -1.30 3.06 -4.68
N ILE A 154 -0.83 2.30 -5.67
CA ILE A 154 -1.39 1.01 -6.07
C ILE A 154 -0.80 -0.11 -5.16
N ALA A 155 -1.39 -0.26 -3.97
CA ALA A 155 -1.16 -1.35 -3.03
C ALA A 155 -2.48 -2.03 -2.64
N GLY A 156 -2.44 -3.21 -2.00
CA GLY A 156 -3.64 -3.90 -1.53
C GLY A 156 -3.87 -5.33 -2.08
N PRO A 157 -3.61 -5.64 -3.36
CA PRO A 157 -3.84 -6.98 -3.91
C PRO A 157 -3.06 -8.10 -3.17
N ASP A 158 -1.91 -7.75 -2.64
CA ASP A 158 -1.07 -8.54 -1.75
C ASP A 158 -1.76 -8.85 -0.41
N TYR A 159 -2.42 -7.88 0.23
CA TYR A 159 -3.19 -8.09 1.47
C TYR A 159 -4.42 -8.97 1.26
N VAL A 160 -5.11 -8.83 0.11
CA VAL A 160 -6.24 -9.73 -0.26
C VAL A 160 -5.76 -11.18 -0.31
N SER A 161 -4.53 -11.39 -0.76
CA SER A 161 -3.94 -12.72 -0.81
C SER A 161 -3.72 -13.30 0.60
N MET A 162 -3.40 -12.46 1.60
CA MET A 162 -3.15 -12.92 2.96
C MET A 162 -4.42 -13.51 3.61
N ALA A 163 -5.58 -12.93 3.30
CA ALA A 163 -6.88 -13.43 3.75
C ALA A 163 -7.31 -14.75 3.06
N ALA A 164 -6.58 -15.23 2.06
CA ALA A 164 -6.94 -16.45 1.33
C ALA A 164 -6.98 -17.71 2.21
N GLY A 165 -6.12 -17.78 3.23
CA GLY A 165 -6.09 -18.91 4.16
C GLY A 165 -7.23 -18.90 5.19
N GLU A 166 -7.93 -17.76 5.33
CA GLU A 166 -9.02 -17.57 6.29
C GLU A 166 -10.40 -17.49 5.60
N ALA A 167 -10.42 -17.42 4.27
CA ALA A 167 -11.66 -17.35 3.49
C ALA A 167 -12.40 -18.69 3.50
N VAL A 168 -13.73 -18.64 3.65
CA VAL A 168 -14.59 -19.84 3.64
C VAL A 168 -14.56 -20.54 2.28
N ASN A 169 -14.75 -19.82 1.17
CA ASN A 169 -14.61 -20.37 -0.18
C ASN A 169 -13.60 -19.56 -1.00
N PRO A 170 -12.28 -19.80 -0.82
CA PRO A 170 -11.25 -18.99 -1.46
C PRO A 170 -11.28 -19.08 -2.99
N ARG A 171 -11.67 -20.23 -3.56
CA ARG A 171 -11.70 -20.43 -5.02
C ARG A 171 -12.79 -19.63 -5.72
N GLY A 172 -13.94 -19.45 -5.07
CA GLY A 172 -15.05 -18.64 -5.59
C GLY A 172 -14.93 -17.15 -5.24
N VAL A 173 -14.54 -16.84 -4.00
CA VAL A 173 -14.55 -15.47 -3.45
C VAL A 173 -13.35 -14.65 -3.92
N LEU A 174 -12.13 -15.23 -3.94
CA LEU A 174 -10.93 -14.46 -4.28
C LEU A 174 -10.96 -13.87 -5.69
N PRO A 175 -11.37 -14.60 -6.76
CA PRO A 175 -11.48 -13.99 -8.09
C PRO A 175 -12.41 -12.77 -8.13
N LYS A 176 -13.54 -12.83 -7.43
CA LYS A 176 -14.49 -11.72 -7.32
C LYS A 176 -13.87 -10.55 -6.56
N ALA A 177 -13.23 -10.83 -5.42
CA ALA A 177 -12.55 -9.83 -4.61
C ALA A 177 -11.45 -9.10 -5.40
N TYR A 178 -10.57 -9.84 -6.10
CA TYR A 178 -9.51 -9.24 -6.93
C TYR A 178 -10.05 -8.34 -8.04
N ASN A 179 -11.04 -8.83 -8.81
CA ASN A 179 -11.64 -8.04 -9.89
C ASN A 179 -12.35 -6.80 -9.35
N GLY A 180 -13.08 -6.93 -8.25
CA GLY A 180 -13.79 -5.82 -7.61
C GLY A 180 -12.84 -4.78 -7.02
N ILE A 181 -11.72 -5.20 -6.43
CA ILE A 181 -10.71 -4.27 -5.88
C ILE A 181 -10.03 -3.51 -7.00
N PHE A 182 -9.65 -4.17 -8.09
CA PHE A 182 -9.03 -3.50 -9.24
C PHE A 182 -9.95 -2.41 -9.83
N LEU A 183 -11.24 -2.74 -10.04
CA LEU A 183 -12.21 -1.78 -10.58
C LEU A 183 -12.42 -0.59 -9.62
N ARG A 184 -12.60 -0.87 -8.32
CA ARG A 184 -12.85 0.16 -7.30
C ARG A 184 -11.65 1.08 -7.12
N LEU A 185 -10.44 0.53 -6.94
CA LEU A 185 -9.21 1.33 -6.78
C LEU A 185 -8.96 2.20 -8.01
N THR A 186 -9.07 1.62 -9.20
CA THR A 186 -8.87 2.37 -10.45
C THR A 186 -9.91 3.50 -10.59
N ALA A 187 -11.18 3.23 -10.29
CA ALA A 187 -12.22 4.24 -10.35
C ALA A 187 -11.95 5.39 -9.37
N PHE A 188 -11.73 5.10 -8.08
CA PHE A 188 -11.51 6.15 -7.08
C PHE A 188 -10.21 6.94 -7.31
N PHE A 189 -9.14 6.30 -7.76
CA PHE A 189 -7.88 7.01 -8.01
C PHE A 189 -7.93 7.86 -9.27
N VAL A 190 -8.45 7.34 -10.38
CA VAL A 190 -8.56 8.12 -11.63
C VAL A 190 -9.54 9.28 -11.45
N LEU A 191 -10.71 9.02 -10.83
CA LEU A 191 -11.68 10.08 -10.55
C LEU A 191 -11.15 11.07 -9.51
N GLY A 192 -10.43 10.60 -8.49
CA GLY A 192 -9.84 11.46 -7.46
C GLY A 192 -8.79 12.42 -8.04
N VAL A 193 -7.84 11.91 -8.84
CA VAL A 193 -6.84 12.74 -9.52
C VAL A 193 -7.50 13.71 -10.50
N LEU A 194 -8.52 13.26 -11.24
CA LEU A 194 -9.31 14.13 -12.11
C LEU A 194 -9.98 15.26 -11.32
N CYS A 195 -10.60 14.95 -10.18
CA CYS A 195 -11.24 15.92 -9.31
C CYS A 195 -10.24 16.95 -8.77
N ILE A 196 -9.09 16.50 -8.26
CA ILE A 196 -8.03 17.38 -7.75
C ILE A 196 -7.53 18.32 -8.85
N GLY A 197 -7.25 17.80 -10.06
CA GLY A 197 -6.80 18.62 -11.18
C GLY A 197 -7.85 19.61 -11.69
N ILE A 198 -9.15 19.39 -11.40
CA ILE A 198 -10.22 20.35 -11.66
C ILE A 198 -10.26 21.44 -10.59
N LEU A 199 -9.96 21.10 -9.33
CA LEU A 199 -10.09 22.01 -8.18
C LEU A 199 -8.92 22.97 -8.04
N VAL A 200 -7.69 22.51 -8.26
CA VAL A 200 -6.47 23.27 -7.97
C VAL A 200 -5.50 23.13 -9.15
N PRO A 201 -4.89 24.24 -9.63
CA PRO A 201 -3.85 24.16 -10.66
C PRO A 201 -2.56 23.53 -10.11
N TYR A 202 -1.75 22.92 -10.98
CA TYR A 202 -0.50 22.29 -10.53
C TYR A 202 0.56 23.29 -10.01
N ASN A 203 0.47 24.56 -10.42
CA ASN A 203 1.41 25.63 -10.07
C ASN A 203 0.88 26.52 -8.93
N ASP A 204 0.06 25.94 -8.06
CA ASP A 204 -0.60 26.67 -7.00
C ASP A 204 0.37 27.10 -5.89
N PRO A 205 0.44 28.39 -5.53
CA PRO A 205 1.41 28.88 -4.55
C PRO A 205 1.10 28.44 -3.12
N GLU A 206 -0.18 28.23 -2.76
CA GLU A 206 -0.56 27.72 -1.44
C GLU A 206 -0.15 26.25 -1.31
N MET A 207 -0.32 25.47 -2.38
CA MET A 207 0.17 24.09 -2.44
C MET A 207 1.70 24.04 -2.34
N ALA A 208 2.41 24.88 -3.09
CA ALA A 208 3.88 24.94 -3.03
C ALA A 208 4.37 25.33 -1.62
N ALA A 209 3.75 26.34 -1.00
CA ALA A 209 4.08 26.76 0.36
C ALA A 209 3.80 25.67 1.40
N ALA A 210 2.73 24.88 1.23
CA ALA A 210 2.40 23.76 2.10
C ALA A 210 3.47 22.65 2.08
N PHE A 211 4.10 22.40 0.93
CA PHE A 211 5.15 21.39 0.79
C PHE A 211 6.55 21.90 1.09
N GLU A 212 6.84 23.18 0.86
CA GLU A 212 8.18 23.74 1.03
C GLU A 212 8.44 24.36 2.41
N GLN A 213 7.41 24.86 3.09
CA GLN A 213 7.59 25.71 4.28
C GLN A 213 6.95 25.15 5.56
N ASP A 214 6.29 23.97 5.51
CA ASP A 214 5.59 23.34 6.65
C ASP A 214 4.75 24.36 7.46
N LEU A 215 4.14 25.34 6.78
CA LEU A 215 3.48 26.48 7.43
C LEU A 215 2.17 26.06 8.14
N PRO A 216 1.93 26.55 9.37
CA PRO A 216 0.65 26.36 10.06
C PRO A 216 -0.52 26.91 9.24
N GLY A 217 -1.58 26.11 9.07
CA GLY A 217 -2.76 26.49 8.27
C GLY A 217 -2.62 26.28 6.76
N ALA A 218 -1.46 25.89 6.25
CA ALA A 218 -1.31 25.47 4.86
C ALA A 218 -1.94 24.08 4.70
N ALA A 219 -3.10 24.02 4.03
CA ALA A 219 -3.79 22.78 3.81
C ALA A 219 -2.95 21.82 2.95
N SER A 220 -2.44 20.75 3.56
CA SER A 220 -1.69 19.70 2.88
C SER A 220 -2.50 18.92 1.82
N SER A 221 -3.83 19.01 1.93
CA SER A 221 -4.78 18.36 1.02
C SER A 221 -5.29 19.35 -0.02
N PRO A 222 -5.13 19.07 -1.33
CA PRO A 222 -5.68 19.91 -2.40
C PRO A 222 -7.20 20.15 -2.29
N TYR A 223 -7.94 19.20 -1.73
CA TYR A 223 -9.37 19.37 -1.48
C TYR A 223 -9.64 20.47 -0.44
N VAL A 224 -8.83 20.52 0.61
CA VAL A 224 -8.97 21.50 1.69
C VAL A 224 -8.53 22.88 1.21
N ILE A 225 -7.42 22.97 0.45
CA ILE A 225 -7.02 24.22 -0.24
C ILE A 225 -8.18 24.75 -1.08
N ALA A 226 -8.82 23.89 -1.88
CA ALA A 226 -9.94 24.30 -2.70
C ALA A 226 -11.15 24.76 -1.88
N MET A 227 -11.47 24.10 -0.76
CA MET A 227 -12.59 24.48 0.11
C MET A 227 -12.35 25.82 0.81
N ASP A 228 -11.13 26.06 1.29
CA ASP A 228 -10.71 27.32 1.91
C ASP A 228 -10.77 28.47 0.89
N ARG A 229 -10.26 28.25 -0.33
CA ARG A 229 -10.32 29.21 -1.44
C ARG A 229 -11.75 29.54 -1.87
N LEU A 230 -12.65 28.55 -1.85
CA LEU A 230 -14.07 28.73 -2.13
C LEU A 230 -14.84 29.32 -0.94
N GLN A 231 -14.15 29.66 0.17
CA GLN A 231 -14.71 30.25 1.38
C GLN A 231 -15.81 29.39 2.04
N ILE A 232 -15.61 28.07 2.06
CA ILE A 232 -16.54 27.13 2.69
C ILE A 232 -16.08 26.91 4.14
N PRO A 233 -16.81 27.38 5.16
CA PRO A 233 -16.26 27.51 6.51
C PRO A 233 -16.10 26.19 7.28
N VAL A 234 -17.03 25.23 7.13
CA VAL A 234 -17.09 24.03 8.00
C VAL A 234 -16.50 22.78 7.32
N LEU A 235 -16.61 22.70 6.00
CA LEU A 235 -16.22 21.52 5.24
C LEU A 235 -14.71 21.19 5.33
N PRO A 236 -13.77 22.16 5.29
CA PRO A 236 -12.34 21.92 5.47
C PRO A 236 -12.03 21.14 6.75
N HIS A 237 -12.63 21.55 7.88
CA HIS A 237 -12.41 20.92 9.18
C HIS A 237 -12.98 19.48 9.24
N ILE A 238 -14.15 19.24 8.65
CA ILE A 238 -14.74 17.89 8.59
C ILE A 238 -13.83 16.97 7.76
N VAL A 239 -13.39 17.43 6.59
CA VAL A 239 -12.55 16.63 5.69
C VAL A 239 -11.20 16.33 6.34
N ASN A 240 -10.52 17.33 6.91
CA ASN A 240 -9.26 17.09 7.62
C ASN A 240 -9.43 16.13 8.79
N ALA A 241 -10.52 16.23 9.58
CA ALA A 241 -10.77 15.31 10.68
C ALA A 241 -10.98 13.86 10.19
N MET A 242 -11.69 13.67 9.07
CA MET A 242 -11.88 12.34 8.48
C MET A 242 -10.59 11.79 7.86
N ILE A 243 -9.74 12.63 7.24
CA ILE A 243 -8.42 12.21 6.74
C ILE A 243 -7.51 11.82 7.91
N LEU A 244 -7.48 12.60 9.00
CA LEU A 244 -6.72 12.27 10.20
C LEU A 244 -7.15 10.93 10.79
N LEU A 245 -8.47 10.71 10.92
CA LEU A 245 -9.01 9.45 11.40
C LEU A 245 -8.65 8.28 10.47
N ALA A 246 -8.66 8.51 9.15
CA ALA A 246 -8.27 7.50 8.16
C ALA A 246 -6.79 7.12 8.26
N SER A 247 -5.89 8.11 8.38
CA SER A 247 -4.45 7.89 8.56
C SER A 247 -4.12 7.20 9.88
N PHE A 248 -4.76 7.62 10.98
CA PHE A 248 -4.59 6.98 12.28
C PHE A 248 -5.07 5.52 12.28
N SER A 249 -6.24 5.26 11.66
CA SER A 249 -6.73 3.89 11.45
C SER A 249 -5.75 3.06 10.62
N ALA A 250 -5.27 3.59 9.49
CA ALA A 250 -4.33 2.88 8.62
C ALA A 250 -3.02 2.53 9.36
N GLY A 251 -2.43 3.49 10.09
CA GLY A 251 -1.21 3.26 10.85
C GLY A 251 -1.37 2.19 11.93
N ASN A 252 -2.51 2.18 12.64
CA ASN A 252 -2.83 1.12 13.59
C ASN A 252 -2.94 -0.26 12.91
N SER A 253 -3.57 -0.31 11.73
CA SER A 253 -3.70 -1.53 10.92
C SER A 253 -2.35 -2.04 10.42
N TYR A 254 -1.43 -1.14 10.06
CA TYR A 254 -0.07 -1.52 9.67
C TYR A 254 0.75 -2.07 10.84
N VAL A 255 0.59 -1.55 12.07
CA VAL A 255 1.22 -2.15 13.26
C VAL A 255 0.73 -3.59 13.46
N TYR A 256 -0.59 -3.79 13.31
CA TYR A 256 -1.22 -5.11 13.42
C TYR A 256 -0.72 -6.10 12.35
N CYS A 257 -0.60 -5.66 11.09
CA CYS A 257 -0.14 -6.50 9.97
C CYS A 257 1.36 -6.78 10.06
N ALA A 258 2.20 -5.75 10.22
CA ALA A 258 3.65 -5.88 10.28
C ALA A 258 4.10 -6.83 11.42
N SER A 259 3.47 -6.72 12.59
CA SER A 259 3.79 -7.59 13.73
C SER A 259 3.43 -9.05 13.47
N ARG A 260 2.35 -9.32 12.73
CA ARG A 260 1.94 -10.67 12.32
C ARG A 260 2.80 -11.23 11.19
N SER A 261 3.19 -10.42 10.21
CA SER A 261 4.12 -10.84 9.18
C SER A 261 5.47 -11.25 9.79
N LEU A 262 5.98 -10.48 10.75
CA LEU A 262 7.20 -10.83 11.48
C LEU A 262 7.03 -12.09 12.34
N TYR A 263 5.88 -12.24 13.01
CA TYR A 263 5.55 -13.44 13.77
C TYR A 263 5.47 -14.69 12.88
N GLY A 264 4.88 -14.57 11.68
CA GLY A 264 4.81 -15.65 10.69
C GLY A 264 6.19 -16.09 10.21
N LEU A 265 7.10 -15.13 9.98
CA LEU A 265 8.50 -15.45 9.67
C LEU A 265 9.20 -16.17 10.82
N ALA A 266 8.91 -15.81 12.07
CA ALA A 266 9.48 -16.46 13.25
C ALA A 266 8.95 -17.89 13.43
N LEU A 267 7.66 -18.12 13.17
CA LEU A 267 7.06 -19.46 13.19
C LEU A 267 7.64 -20.39 12.12
N ASP A 268 7.90 -19.85 10.92
CA ASP A 268 8.54 -20.59 9.83
C ASP A 268 10.06 -20.81 10.07
N GLY A 269 10.60 -20.41 11.23
CA GLY A 269 12.02 -20.56 11.58
C GLY A 269 12.97 -19.60 10.85
N LYS A 270 12.41 -18.59 10.16
CA LYS A 270 13.15 -17.61 9.33
C LYS A 270 13.49 -16.32 10.08
N ALA A 271 12.99 -16.18 11.31
CA ALA A 271 13.33 -15.09 12.23
C ALA A 271 13.60 -15.66 13.65
N PRO A 272 14.24 -14.89 14.55
CA PRO A 272 14.60 -15.37 15.89
C PRO A 272 13.41 -15.93 16.68
N ARG A 273 13.58 -17.11 17.29
CA ARG A 273 12.51 -17.79 18.07
C ARG A 273 11.96 -16.95 19.22
N ILE A 274 12.68 -15.95 19.71
CA ILE A 274 12.18 -15.04 20.76
C ILE A 274 10.90 -14.33 20.29
N LEU A 275 10.78 -14.05 18.99
CA LEU A 275 9.65 -13.37 18.39
C LEU A 275 8.36 -14.21 18.35
N THR A 276 8.43 -15.53 18.58
CA THR A 276 7.23 -16.39 18.64
C THR A 276 6.49 -16.31 19.98
N LYS A 277 6.98 -15.54 20.95
CA LYS A 277 6.34 -15.42 22.26
C LYS A 277 5.09 -14.53 22.18
N CYS A 278 3.93 -15.11 22.47
CA CYS A 278 2.66 -14.41 22.55
C CYS A 278 2.23 -14.13 24.01
N THR A 279 1.41 -13.09 24.19
CA THR A 279 0.69 -12.84 25.45
C THR A 279 -0.45 -13.85 25.64
N LYS A 280 -1.10 -13.85 26.82
CA LYS A 280 -2.28 -14.69 27.09
C LYS A 280 -3.44 -14.47 26.11
N LYS A 281 -3.50 -13.31 25.47
CA LYS A 281 -4.50 -12.95 24.45
C LYS A 281 -4.07 -13.27 23.02
N GLY A 282 -2.94 -13.98 22.83
CA GLY A 282 -2.43 -14.36 21.51
C GLY A 282 -1.68 -13.26 20.75
N ILE A 283 -1.29 -12.16 21.43
CA ILE A 283 -0.63 -11.02 20.79
C ILE A 283 0.90 -11.23 20.80
N PRO A 284 1.60 -11.17 19.65
CA PRO A 284 3.06 -11.35 19.58
C PRO A 284 3.80 -10.10 20.07
N ILE A 285 3.97 -9.97 21.39
CA ILE A 285 4.41 -8.71 22.03
C ILE A 285 5.79 -8.22 21.55
N TYR A 286 6.74 -9.12 21.34
CA TYR A 286 8.07 -8.72 20.85
C TYR A 286 8.04 -8.25 19.40
N CYS A 287 7.20 -8.84 18.55
CA CYS A 287 7.01 -8.36 17.19
C CYS A 287 6.39 -6.96 17.17
N VAL A 288 5.39 -6.71 18.03
CA VAL A 288 4.79 -5.37 18.19
C VAL A 288 5.85 -4.37 18.64
N LEU A 289 6.68 -4.71 19.64
CA LEU A 289 7.77 -3.84 20.09
C LEU A 289 8.78 -3.53 18.97
N VAL A 290 9.17 -4.50 18.16
CA VAL A 290 10.08 -4.28 17.03
C VAL A 290 9.47 -3.28 16.03
N VAL A 291 8.19 -3.44 15.67
CA VAL A 291 7.49 -2.52 14.77
C VAL A 291 7.41 -1.11 15.36
N LEU A 292 7.10 -1.00 16.66
CA LEU A 292 7.06 0.30 17.34
C LEU A 292 8.44 0.97 17.42
N LEU A 293 9.51 0.20 17.60
CA LEU A 293 10.88 0.72 17.53
C LEU A 293 11.21 1.28 16.14
N ILE A 294 10.79 0.61 15.08
CA ILE A 294 10.92 1.13 13.70
C ILE A 294 10.06 2.39 13.53
N SER A 295 8.90 2.45 14.18
CA SER A 295 8.01 3.62 14.13
C SER A 295 8.62 4.86 14.77
N LEU A 296 9.66 4.73 15.61
CA LEU A 296 10.44 5.86 16.11
C LEU A 296 11.18 6.61 14.98
N LEU A 297 11.32 6.03 13.79
CA LEU A 297 11.82 6.76 12.62
C LEU A 297 10.93 7.96 12.27
N ALA A 298 9.67 8.00 12.73
CA ALA A 298 8.83 9.18 12.62
C ALA A 298 9.43 10.43 13.30
N PHE A 299 10.35 10.28 14.26
CA PHE A 299 11.04 11.43 14.88
C PHE A 299 11.98 12.17 13.91
N LEU A 300 12.34 11.58 12.76
CA LEU A 300 13.15 12.26 11.75
C LEU A 300 12.52 13.58 11.28
N GLN A 301 11.19 13.70 11.36
CA GLN A 301 10.46 14.90 10.95
C GLN A 301 10.70 16.10 11.88
N VAL A 302 11.17 15.87 13.12
CA VAL A 302 11.48 16.94 14.08
C VAL A 302 12.64 17.82 13.59
N SER A 303 13.61 17.24 12.89
CA SER A 303 14.80 17.95 12.41
C SER A 303 14.80 18.26 10.91
N ASN A 304 13.99 17.55 10.11
CA ASN A 304 14.05 17.62 8.65
C ASN A 304 12.75 18.11 7.97
N GLY A 305 11.69 18.38 8.74
CA GLY A 305 10.37 18.72 8.20
C GLY A 305 9.52 17.50 7.85
N SER A 306 8.20 17.64 7.90
CA SER A 306 7.27 16.53 7.69
C SER A 306 7.20 16.12 6.22
N ALA A 307 7.19 17.07 5.29
CA ALA A 307 7.12 16.79 3.85
C ALA A 307 8.33 15.99 3.34
N VAL A 308 9.54 16.36 3.77
CA VAL A 308 10.79 15.68 3.36
C VAL A 308 10.80 14.24 3.85
N VAL A 309 10.45 14.02 5.11
CA VAL A 309 10.44 12.69 5.73
C VAL A 309 9.35 11.79 5.14
N LEU A 310 8.18 12.36 4.81
CA LEU A 310 7.16 11.64 4.05
C LEU A 310 7.70 11.18 2.70
N ASN A 311 8.41 12.05 1.96
CA ASN A 311 8.99 11.68 0.67
C ASN A 311 10.04 10.55 0.80
N TRP A 312 10.87 10.59 1.84
CA TRP A 312 11.82 9.52 2.15
C TRP A 312 11.11 8.18 2.39
N PHE A 313 10.05 8.16 3.20
CA PHE A 313 9.29 6.93 3.43
C PHE A 313 8.56 6.47 2.17
N VAL A 314 7.96 7.37 1.40
CA VAL A 314 7.33 7.04 0.10
C VAL A 314 8.33 6.38 -0.83
N SER A 315 9.53 6.94 -0.98
CA SER A 315 10.58 6.38 -1.83
C SER A 315 10.98 4.96 -1.40
N LEU A 316 11.17 4.74 -0.10
CA LEU A 316 11.51 3.42 0.45
C LEU A 316 10.37 2.40 0.24
N MET A 317 9.14 2.79 0.55
CA MET A 317 7.95 1.94 0.39
C MET A 317 7.71 1.60 -1.09
N THR A 318 7.88 2.57 -1.99
CA THR A 318 7.74 2.37 -3.44
C THR A 318 8.73 1.32 -3.94
N ALA A 319 10.00 1.44 -3.55
CA ALA A 319 11.03 0.47 -3.92
C ALA A 319 10.68 -0.93 -3.40
N SER A 320 10.27 -1.05 -2.13
CA SER A 320 9.87 -2.34 -1.56
C SER A 320 8.65 -2.94 -2.26
N GLN A 321 7.65 -2.12 -2.60
CA GLN A 321 6.43 -2.56 -3.26
C GLN A 321 6.67 -3.05 -4.68
N LEU A 322 7.51 -2.34 -5.45
CA LEU A 322 7.90 -2.78 -6.80
C LEU A 322 8.70 -4.09 -6.76
N ILE A 323 9.53 -4.30 -5.73
CA ILE A 323 10.20 -5.58 -5.49
C ILE A 323 9.18 -6.68 -5.17
N ASN A 324 8.18 -6.43 -4.32
CA ASN A 324 7.11 -7.39 -4.04
C ASN A 324 6.36 -7.81 -5.30
N PHE A 325 6.00 -6.86 -6.17
CA PHE A 325 5.35 -7.18 -7.45
C PHE A 325 6.28 -7.92 -8.42
N SER A 326 7.58 -7.60 -8.43
CA SER A 326 8.59 -8.36 -9.17
C SER A 326 8.69 -9.80 -8.67
N VAL A 327 8.67 -10.01 -7.35
CA VAL A 327 8.66 -11.34 -6.72
C VAL A 327 7.42 -12.14 -7.11
N ILE A 328 6.22 -11.53 -7.02
CA ILE A 328 4.95 -12.18 -7.34
C ILE A 328 4.92 -12.62 -8.81
N THR A 329 5.29 -11.72 -9.73
CA THR A 329 5.28 -12.00 -11.17
C THR A 329 6.33 -13.04 -11.54
N PHE A 330 7.54 -12.95 -10.98
CA PHE A 330 8.58 -13.96 -11.18
C PHE A 330 8.15 -15.35 -10.66
N THR A 331 7.60 -15.41 -9.45
CA THR A 331 7.05 -16.64 -8.86
C THR A 331 5.96 -17.24 -9.74
N TYR A 332 5.09 -16.42 -10.32
CA TYR A 332 4.08 -16.88 -11.26
C TYR A 332 4.68 -17.51 -12.54
N THR A 333 5.74 -16.93 -13.09
CA THR A 333 6.42 -17.52 -14.27
C THR A 333 6.98 -18.91 -13.96
N ARG A 334 7.52 -19.11 -12.76
CA ARG A 334 8.04 -20.40 -12.28
C ARG A 334 6.93 -21.42 -12.03
N PHE A 335 5.85 -21.01 -11.36
CA PHE A 335 4.66 -21.82 -11.17
C PHE A 335 4.09 -22.31 -12.52
N ARG A 336 3.94 -21.40 -13.49
CA ARG A 336 3.46 -21.76 -14.83
C ARG A 336 4.40 -22.74 -15.54
N LYS A 337 5.72 -22.55 -15.41
CA LYS A 337 6.71 -23.47 -16.01
C LYS A 337 6.61 -24.86 -15.38
N ALA A 338 6.44 -24.95 -14.06
CA ALA A 338 6.22 -26.21 -13.35
C ALA A 338 4.94 -26.92 -13.82
N LEU A 339 3.81 -26.21 -13.94
CA LEU A 339 2.56 -26.79 -14.46
C LEU A 339 2.73 -27.42 -15.86
N ILE A 340 3.46 -26.74 -16.76
CA ILE A 340 3.69 -27.22 -18.12
C ILE A 340 4.55 -28.49 -18.11
N VAL A 341 5.62 -28.49 -17.34
CA VAL A 341 6.57 -29.62 -17.27
C VAL A 341 5.94 -30.83 -16.59
N GLN A 342 5.08 -30.62 -15.60
CA GLN A 342 4.39 -31.68 -14.87
C GLN A 342 3.05 -32.10 -15.51
N GLY A 343 2.73 -31.58 -16.71
CA GLY A 343 1.55 -32.01 -17.47
C GLY A 343 0.20 -31.51 -16.94
N VAL A 344 0.18 -30.54 -16.03
CA VAL A 344 -1.07 -29.96 -15.49
C VAL A 344 -1.62 -28.93 -16.47
N ALA A 345 -2.69 -29.30 -17.16
CA ALA A 345 -3.33 -28.46 -18.15
C ALA A 345 -3.90 -27.18 -17.52
N ARG A 346 -3.62 -26.01 -18.11
CA ARG A 346 -4.08 -24.70 -17.58
C ARG A 346 -5.61 -24.62 -17.41
N GLN A 347 -6.35 -25.41 -18.16
CA GLN A 347 -7.80 -25.49 -18.11
C GLN A 347 -8.32 -26.07 -16.79
N THR A 348 -7.52 -26.86 -16.07
CA THR A 348 -7.91 -27.43 -14.76
C THR A 348 -7.77 -26.43 -13.61
N LEU A 349 -7.14 -25.26 -13.85
CA LEU A 349 -6.98 -24.25 -12.80
C LEU A 349 -8.33 -23.59 -12.45
N PRO A 350 -8.65 -23.44 -11.15
CA PRO A 350 -9.89 -22.81 -10.70
C PRO A 350 -10.11 -21.39 -11.23
N TYR A 351 -9.02 -20.65 -11.47
CA TYR A 351 -9.07 -19.32 -12.07
C TYR A 351 -7.97 -19.15 -13.12
N ARG A 352 -8.33 -18.50 -14.23
CA ARG A 352 -7.45 -18.25 -15.37
C ARG A 352 -7.40 -16.75 -15.63
N SER A 353 -6.25 -16.14 -15.33
CA SER A 353 -6.02 -14.72 -15.66
C SER A 353 -5.86 -14.53 -17.16
N TRP A 354 -6.35 -13.41 -17.68
CA TRP A 354 -6.26 -13.06 -19.10
C TRP A 354 -4.82 -12.64 -19.50
N GLY A 355 -4.44 -12.84 -20.75
CA GLY A 355 -3.16 -12.35 -21.32
C GLY A 355 -1.87 -13.06 -20.87
N GLN A 356 -1.95 -14.15 -20.10
CA GLN A 356 -0.74 -14.89 -19.67
C GLN A 356 -0.16 -15.76 -20.79
N PRO A 357 1.17 -15.81 -20.98
CA PRO A 357 2.20 -15.31 -20.06
C PRO A 357 2.68 -13.88 -20.31
N TYR A 358 2.26 -13.23 -21.41
CA TYR A 358 2.79 -11.91 -21.80
C TYR A 358 2.59 -10.84 -20.73
N VAL A 359 1.43 -10.83 -20.07
CA VAL A 359 1.14 -9.90 -18.96
C VAL A 359 2.11 -10.09 -17.79
N ALA A 360 2.46 -11.32 -17.43
CA ALA A 360 3.42 -11.58 -16.35
C ALA A 360 4.83 -11.10 -16.71
N TYR A 361 5.26 -11.27 -17.96
CA TYR A 361 6.58 -10.79 -18.40
C TYR A 361 6.63 -9.26 -18.46
N ILE A 362 5.60 -8.62 -19.01
CA ILE A 362 5.52 -7.15 -19.05
C ILE A 362 5.53 -6.59 -17.63
N ALA A 363 4.72 -7.15 -16.72
CA ALA A 363 4.67 -6.71 -15.33
C ALA A 363 6.00 -6.92 -14.59
N LEU A 364 6.68 -8.06 -14.81
CA LEU A 364 8.00 -8.31 -14.23
C LEU A 364 9.03 -7.29 -14.72
N VAL A 365 9.11 -7.07 -16.04
CA VAL A 365 10.08 -6.13 -16.61
C VAL A 365 9.77 -4.70 -16.17
N SER A 366 8.50 -4.29 -16.18
CA SER A 366 8.11 -2.93 -15.80
C SER A 366 8.39 -2.64 -14.33
N THR A 367 7.99 -3.54 -13.42
CA THR A 367 8.21 -3.36 -11.97
C THR A 367 9.70 -3.42 -11.62
N PHE A 368 10.45 -4.32 -12.26
CA PHE A 368 11.90 -4.42 -12.07
C PHE A 368 12.61 -3.14 -12.54
N VAL A 369 12.33 -2.65 -13.75
CA VAL A 369 12.94 -1.42 -14.27
C VAL A 369 12.54 -0.21 -13.43
N MET A 370 11.25 -0.06 -13.10
CA MET A 370 10.75 1.05 -12.28
C MET A 370 11.39 1.08 -10.89
N THR A 371 11.77 -0.07 -10.34
CA THR A 371 12.47 -0.15 -9.05
C THR A 371 13.77 0.66 -9.10
N PHE A 372 14.57 0.56 -10.17
CA PHE A 372 15.82 1.31 -10.30
C PHE A 372 15.60 2.76 -10.73
N VAL A 373 14.57 3.00 -11.54
CA VAL A 373 14.22 4.33 -12.02
C VAL A 373 13.67 5.19 -10.88
N GLY A 374 13.03 4.64 -9.85
CA GLY A 374 12.41 5.40 -8.75
C GLY A 374 13.27 6.52 -8.14
N GLY A 375 14.59 6.30 -7.99
CA GLY A 375 15.53 7.27 -7.43
C GLY A 375 16.35 8.08 -8.45
N TYR A 376 15.95 8.10 -9.73
CA TYR A 376 16.76 8.69 -10.81
C TYR A 376 17.07 10.18 -10.60
N THR A 377 16.22 10.89 -9.85
CA THR A 377 16.32 12.32 -9.58
C THR A 377 17.62 12.70 -8.89
N VAL A 378 18.16 11.80 -8.06
CA VAL A 378 19.43 11.98 -7.33
C VAL A 378 20.64 12.02 -8.27
N PHE A 379 20.53 11.41 -9.45
CA PHE A 379 21.60 11.42 -10.45
C PHE A 379 21.55 12.63 -11.40
N LEU A 380 20.57 13.53 -11.23
CA LEU A 380 20.53 14.77 -12.00
C LEU A 380 21.61 15.76 -11.50
N PRO A 381 22.26 16.51 -12.40
CA PRO A 381 23.28 17.48 -12.00
C PRO A 381 22.75 18.48 -10.99
N GLY A 382 23.36 18.54 -9.80
CA GLY A 382 22.98 19.47 -8.72
C GLY A 382 21.94 18.94 -7.71
N ASN A 383 21.37 17.75 -7.92
CA ASN A 383 20.34 17.17 -7.05
C ASN A 383 20.85 16.02 -6.16
N TRP A 384 22.15 15.95 -5.91
CA TRP A 384 22.73 14.90 -5.08
C TRP A 384 22.35 15.11 -3.61
N ASP A 385 21.52 14.21 -3.09
CA ASP A 385 21.12 14.19 -1.68
C ASP A 385 21.31 12.78 -1.10
N VAL A 386 22.14 12.68 -0.05
CA VAL A 386 22.53 11.40 0.55
C VAL A 386 21.34 10.69 1.21
N PRO A 387 20.51 11.34 2.04
CA PRO A 387 19.28 10.75 2.54
C PRO A 387 18.38 10.21 1.44
N THR A 388 18.06 11.01 0.42
CA THR A 388 17.17 10.60 -0.68
C THR A 388 17.74 9.40 -1.44
N PHE A 389 19.07 9.36 -1.68
CA PHE A 389 19.74 8.19 -2.25
C PHE A 389 19.53 6.94 -1.39
N LEU A 390 19.82 7.05 -0.08
CA LEU A 390 19.70 5.93 0.83
C LEU A 390 18.26 5.42 0.88
N PHE A 391 17.27 6.28 1.10
CA PHE A 391 15.88 5.85 1.20
C PHE A 391 15.36 5.24 -0.11
N SER A 392 15.78 5.77 -1.28
CA SER A 392 15.35 5.25 -2.58
C SER A 392 15.98 3.91 -2.96
N TYR A 393 17.25 3.67 -2.57
CA TYR A 393 18.01 2.50 -3.01
C TYR A 393 18.24 1.44 -1.91
N THR A 394 17.88 1.72 -0.65
CA THR A 394 18.09 0.76 0.47
C THR A 394 17.41 -0.57 0.21
N MET A 395 16.14 -0.60 -0.18
CA MET A 395 15.41 -1.87 -0.38
C MET A 395 15.97 -2.68 -1.55
N ILE A 396 16.51 -2.00 -2.56
CA ILE A 396 17.17 -2.60 -3.72
C ILE A 396 18.46 -3.30 -3.29
N ALA A 397 19.16 -2.80 -2.28
CA ALA A 397 20.33 -3.45 -1.70
C ALA A 397 19.97 -4.54 -0.68
N VAL A 398 18.99 -4.27 0.21
CA VAL A 398 18.58 -5.17 1.28
C VAL A 398 18.06 -6.49 0.73
N PHE A 399 17.24 -6.47 -0.32
CA PHE A 399 16.66 -7.70 -0.88
C PHE A 399 17.73 -8.70 -1.38
N PRO A 400 18.69 -8.31 -2.25
CA PRO A 400 19.81 -9.17 -2.63
C PRO A 400 20.70 -9.60 -1.46
N ILE A 401 20.96 -8.72 -0.48
CA ILE A 401 21.78 -9.05 0.69
C ILE A 401 21.14 -10.18 1.50
N ILE A 402 19.83 -10.10 1.75
CA ILE A 402 19.10 -11.16 2.47
C ILE A 402 19.06 -12.43 1.63
N TYR A 403 18.76 -12.32 0.33
CA TYR A 403 18.71 -13.48 -0.56
C TYR A 403 20.05 -14.22 -0.65
N VAL A 404 21.15 -13.50 -0.94
CA VAL A 404 22.50 -14.07 -1.06
C VAL A 404 23.00 -14.54 0.31
N GLY A 405 22.80 -13.76 1.36
CA GLY A 405 23.20 -14.11 2.73
C GLY A 405 22.57 -15.41 3.20
N TYR A 406 21.24 -15.55 3.05
CA TYR A 406 20.54 -16.79 3.40
C TYR A 406 20.97 -17.96 2.51
N LYS A 407 21.15 -17.71 1.22
CA LYS A 407 21.58 -18.74 0.26
C LYS A 407 22.98 -19.26 0.56
N LEU A 408 23.92 -18.41 0.97
CA LEU A 408 25.27 -18.82 1.34
C LEU A 408 25.28 -19.59 2.68
N PHE A 409 24.47 -19.16 3.65
CA PHE A 409 24.42 -19.79 4.97
C PHE A 409 23.69 -21.14 4.96
N CYS A 410 22.49 -21.19 4.37
CA CYS A 410 21.65 -22.38 4.32
C CYS A 410 21.88 -23.26 3.07
N ARG A 411 22.73 -22.82 2.13
CA ARG A 411 23.07 -23.54 0.89
C ARG A 411 21.84 -23.99 0.09
N THR A 412 20.82 -23.14 0.02
CA THR A 412 19.57 -23.46 -0.68
C THR A 412 19.79 -23.49 -2.20
N LYS A 413 18.97 -24.28 -2.89
CA LYS A 413 19.02 -24.42 -4.35
C LYS A 413 17.73 -23.87 -4.95
N LEU A 414 17.88 -23.28 -6.13
CA LEU A 414 16.72 -22.90 -6.92
C LEU A 414 16.05 -24.16 -7.45
N TRP A 415 14.74 -24.30 -7.21
CA TRP A 415 13.98 -25.47 -7.60
C TRP A 415 13.94 -25.61 -9.12
N LYS A 416 14.23 -26.82 -9.61
CA LYS A 416 14.00 -27.13 -11.02
C LYS A 416 12.49 -27.26 -11.25
N PRO A 417 11.98 -26.88 -12.44
CA PRO A 417 10.54 -26.97 -12.72
C PRO A 417 9.93 -28.37 -12.50
N GLU A 418 10.71 -29.44 -12.68
CA GLU A 418 10.27 -30.82 -12.39
C GLU A 418 10.14 -31.10 -10.88
N GLU A 419 10.96 -30.45 -10.05
CA GLU A 419 11.08 -30.67 -8.61
C GLU A 419 10.16 -29.74 -7.79
N VAL A 420 9.53 -28.75 -8.44
CA VAL A 420 8.61 -27.82 -7.78
C VAL A 420 7.37 -28.56 -7.28
N ASP A 421 7.11 -28.50 -5.99
CA ASP A 421 5.90 -29.07 -5.40
C ASP A 421 4.67 -28.21 -5.73
N ILE A 422 3.83 -28.73 -6.64
CA ILE A 422 2.52 -28.16 -6.97
C ILE A 422 1.34 -28.91 -6.33
N MET A 423 1.54 -30.11 -5.78
CA MET A 423 0.43 -31.01 -5.39
C MET A 423 0.12 -30.99 -3.90
N THR A 424 1.13 -30.82 -3.02
CA THR A 424 0.91 -30.96 -1.58
C THR A 424 -0.10 -29.93 -1.05
N GLY A 425 -1.17 -30.43 -0.42
CA GLY A 425 -2.28 -29.62 0.12
C GLY A 425 -3.36 -29.22 -0.89
N VAL A 426 -3.20 -29.55 -2.19
CA VAL A 426 -4.25 -29.29 -3.20
C VAL A 426 -5.40 -30.27 -3.03
N ASP A 427 -5.13 -31.54 -2.71
CA ASP A 427 -6.14 -32.59 -2.54
C ASP A 427 -7.12 -32.25 -1.41
N ASP A 428 -6.61 -31.80 -0.26
CA ASP A 428 -7.43 -31.37 0.88
C ASP A 428 -8.38 -30.23 0.50
N ILE A 429 -7.89 -29.31 -0.34
CA ILE A 429 -8.66 -28.14 -0.80
C ILE A 429 -9.67 -28.57 -1.88
N ASP A 430 -9.33 -29.53 -2.73
CA ASP A 430 -10.25 -30.12 -3.71
C ASP A 430 -11.40 -30.85 -3.01
N GLU A 431 -11.11 -31.60 -1.95
CA GLU A 431 -12.12 -32.27 -1.13
C GLU A 431 -13.00 -31.26 -0.39
N TYR A 432 -12.40 -30.24 0.22
CA TYR A 432 -13.14 -29.15 0.84
C TYR A 432 -14.05 -28.42 -0.16
N THR A 433 -13.55 -28.13 -1.36
CA THR A 433 -14.34 -27.45 -2.39
C THR A 433 -15.51 -28.31 -2.87
N LYS A 434 -15.34 -29.63 -2.95
CA LYS A 434 -16.41 -30.57 -3.35
C LYS A 434 -17.49 -30.74 -2.27
N SER A 435 -17.10 -30.67 -1.00
CA SER A 435 -18.01 -30.81 0.15
C SER A 435 -18.66 -29.50 0.57
N TYR A 436 -18.18 -28.36 0.07
CA TYR A 436 -18.73 -27.04 0.38
C TYR A 436 -20.13 -26.85 -0.22
N VAL A 437 -21.11 -26.62 0.67
CA VAL A 437 -22.48 -26.23 0.30
C VAL A 437 -22.62 -24.73 0.57
N GLU A 438 -22.96 -23.95 -0.46
CA GLU A 438 -23.24 -22.51 -0.30
C GLU A 438 -24.41 -22.30 0.65
N VAL A 439 -24.16 -21.70 1.81
CA VAL A 439 -25.21 -21.24 2.71
C VAL A 439 -25.65 -19.84 2.23
N PRO A 440 -26.86 -19.66 1.67
CA PRO A 440 -27.27 -18.36 1.17
C PRO A 440 -27.40 -17.34 2.31
N SER A 441 -26.93 -16.11 2.07
CA SER A 441 -26.96 -15.05 3.07
C SER A 441 -28.42 -14.69 3.44
N ARG A 442 -28.74 -14.78 4.74
CA ARG A 442 -30.12 -14.69 5.26
C ARG A 442 -30.62 -13.24 5.40
N ASN A 443 -29.75 -12.23 5.37
CA ASN A 443 -30.12 -10.82 5.62
C ASN A 443 -30.14 -9.95 4.34
N PRO A 444 -31.11 -9.01 4.20
CA PRO A 444 -31.10 -8.03 3.12
C PRO A 444 -29.84 -7.13 3.14
N PHE A 445 -29.36 -6.81 4.35
CA PHE A 445 -28.12 -6.05 4.56
C PHE A 445 -26.88 -6.86 4.20
N SER A 446 -26.87 -8.17 4.45
CA SER A 446 -25.78 -9.03 3.97
C SER A 446 -25.84 -9.17 2.46
N ARG A 447 -27.02 -9.22 1.83
CA ARG A 447 -27.11 -9.21 0.36
C ARG A 447 -26.66 -7.90 -0.28
N PHE A 448 -26.97 -6.76 0.34
CA PHE A 448 -26.45 -5.47 -0.11
C PHE A 448 -24.94 -5.37 0.13
N GLY A 449 -24.46 -5.89 1.27
CA GLY A 449 -23.03 -6.05 1.57
C GLY A 449 -22.33 -6.97 0.57
N ASP A 450 -22.88 -8.13 0.24
CA ASP A 450 -22.38 -9.08 -0.75
C ASP A 450 -22.41 -8.45 -2.16
N TRP A 451 -23.40 -7.61 -2.46
CA TRP A 451 -23.47 -6.86 -3.72
C TRP A 451 -22.45 -5.70 -3.79
N LEU A 452 -22.20 -5.02 -2.66
CA LEU A 452 -21.28 -3.88 -2.56
C LEU A 452 -19.81 -4.31 -2.36
N PHE A 453 -19.58 -5.44 -1.69
CA PHE A 453 -18.26 -5.93 -1.25
C PHE A 453 -17.80 -7.22 -1.96
N GLY A 454 -18.71 -8.01 -2.54
CA GLY A 454 -18.42 -9.13 -3.46
C GLY A 454 -18.43 -10.52 -2.82
#